data_AF-A0A847LW82-F1
#
_entry.id   AF-A0A847LW82-F1
#
_cell.length_a   1.000
_cell.length_b   1.000
_cell.length_c   1.000
_cell.angle_alpha   90.00
_cell.angle_beta   90.00
_cell.angle_gamma   90.00
#
_symmetry.space_group_name_H-M   'P 1'
#
loop_
_entity.id
_entity.type
_entity.pdbx_description
1 polymer ?
#
loop_
_entity_poly.entity_id
_entity_poly.type
_entity_poly.pdbx_seq_one_letter_code
_entity_poly.pdbx_strand_id
1 'polypeptide(L)'
;MKGNSPGIFGALSEHFTDVWQLLSETTQFLSKTRDYAQYENQLREWRAQLQSKRNDSETALRIRSELVNLRKHLRLMGYDLSLAKQSLRFEGFRNDACIREGFRRLVLVFTDRDIYWLSGEDNHISLAEYLERRLESALASGSIERIRDRHYLWYKRQGTTLILSGSDTESKDDFERLEAIGNANPLLILSKLKSLK
;
A
#
# COMPACT_ATOMS: atom_id res chain seq x y z
N MET A 1 -38.70 -2.30 36.02
CA MET A 1 -37.35 -2.11 36.59
C MET A 1 -36.40 -1.79 35.44
N LYS A 2 -35.66 -0.69 35.63
CA LYS A 2 -34.59 -0.04 34.86
C LYS A 2 -34.15 -0.64 33.52
N GLY A 3 -34.38 0.14 32.46
CA GLY A 3 -33.66 0.04 31.18
C GLY A 3 -32.19 0.44 31.35
N ASN A 4 -31.32 -0.35 30.73
CA ASN A 4 -29.89 -0.14 30.70
C ASN A 4 -29.56 0.74 29.48
N SER A 5 -29.64 2.06 29.63
CA SER A 5 -29.17 2.98 28.61
C SER A 5 -27.64 2.84 28.47
N PRO A 6 -27.08 2.71 27.26
CA PRO A 6 -25.63 2.78 27.09
C PRO A 6 -25.18 4.15 27.58
N GLY A 7 -24.37 4.16 28.65
CA GLY A 7 -23.94 5.38 29.30
C GLY A 7 -23.18 6.28 28.33
N ILE A 8 -23.38 7.59 28.45
CA ILE A 8 -22.72 8.66 27.67
C ILE A 8 -21.19 8.46 27.59
N PHE A 9 -20.58 7.85 28.61
CA PHE A 9 -19.16 7.49 28.65
C PHE A 9 -18.74 6.44 27.60
N GLY A 10 -19.63 5.49 27.25
CA GLY A 10 -19.36 4.47 26.22
C GLY A 10 -19.30 5.09 24.82
N ALA A 11 -20.32 5.87 24.45
CA ALA A 11 -20.38 6.55 23.16
C ALA A 11 -19.23 7.54 22.94
N LEU A 12 -18.85 8.28 23.99
CA LEU A 12 -17.67 9.16 23.94
C LEU A 12 -16.38 8.36 23.73
N SER A 13 -16.17 7.29 24.50
CA SER A 13 -14.96 6.47 24.39
C SER A 13 -14.80 5.81 23.01
N GLU A 14 -15.89 5.38 22.39
CA GLU A 14 -15.92 4.86 21.02
C GLU A 14 -15.53 5.95 20.02
N HIS A 15 -16.14 7.14 20.13
CA HIS A 15 -15.80 8.27 19.27
C HIS A 15 -14.33 8.69 19.39
N PHE A 16 -13.75 8.72 20.59
CA PHE A 16 -12.32 9.01 20.74
C PHE A 16 -11.45 7.92 20.11
N THR A 17 -11.79 6.65 20.31
CA THR A 17 -11.07 5.51 19.72
C THR A 17 -11.07 5.60 18.19
N ASP A 18 -12.20 5.99 17.59
CA ASP A 18 -12.32 6.22 16.15
C ASP A 18 -11.41 7.35 15.65
N VAL A 19 -11.29 8.46 16.39
CA VAL A 19 -10.44 9.60 15.98
C VAL A 19 -8.96 9.24 16.09
N TRP A 20 -8.55 8.55 17.15
CA TRP A 20 -7.18 8.06 17.31
C TRP A 20 -6.79 7.10 16.20
N GLN A 21 -7.69 6.17 15.85
CA GLN A 21 -7.48 5.25 14.75
C GLN A 21 -7.37 6.00 13.42
N LEU A 22 -8.27 6.94 13.15
CA LEU A 22 -8.26 7.74 11.92
C LEU A 22 -6.97 8.57 11.78
N LEU A 23 -6.50 9.17 12.87
CA LEU A 23 -5.24 9.92 12.92
C LEU A 23 -4.04 9.00 12.64
N SER A 24 -4.02 7.82 13.27
CA SER A 24 -2.96 6.83 13.10
C SER A 24 -2.90 6.32 11.65
N GLU A 25 -4.04 5.92 11.08
CA GLU A 25 -4.12 5.47 9.69
C GLU A 25 -3.70 6.56 8.70
N THR A 26 -4.11 7.81 8.95
CA THR A 26 -3.72 8.94 8.09
C THR A 26 -2.23 9.24 8.20
N THR A 27 -1.65 9.13 9.40
CA THR A 27 -0.21 9.30 9.59
C THR A 27 0.58 8.20 8.90
N GLN A 28 0.17 6.94 9.04
CA GLN A 28 0.82 5.80 8.40
C GLN A 28 0.74 5.87 6.87
N PHE A 29 -0.36 6.41 6.34
CA PHE A 29 -0.47 6.68 4.92
C PHE A 29 0.54 7.75 4.47
N LEU A 30 0.50 8.92 5.13
CA LEU A 30 1.35 10.05 4.76
C LEU A 30 2.84 9.75 4.93
N SER A 31 3.24 8.93 5.90
CA SER A 31 4.65 8.52 6.05
C SER A 31 5.20 7.71 4.87
N LYS A 32 4.33 7.23 3.98
CA LYS A 32 4.69 6.52 2.73
C LYS A 32 4.66 7.45 1.50
N THR A 33 4.31 8.72 1.68
CA THR A 33 4.27 9.73 0.61
C THR A 33 5.42 10.72 0.77
N ARG A 34 5.75 11.41 -0.34
CA ARG A 34 6.75 12.49 -0.32
C ARG A 34 6.26 13.74 0.43
N ASP A 35 4.95 13.86 0.64
CA ASP A 35 4.33 15.03 1.26
C ASP A 35 4.34 14.95 2.80
N TYR A 36 4.85 13.87 3.40
CA TYR A 36 4.82 13.69 4.86
C TYR A 36 5.34 14.90 5.63
N ALA A 37 6.46 15.47 5.18
CA ALA A 37 7.12 16.61 5.82
C ALA A 37 6.21 17.85 5.91
N GLN A 38 5.27 18.02 4.97
CA GLN A 38 4.33 19.14 4.98
C GLN A 38 3.28 19.00 6.10
N TYR A 39 2.95 17.76 6.49
CA TYR A 39 1.87 17.47 7.43
C TYR A 39 2.36 16.99 8.81
N GLU A 40 3.64 16.67 8.95
CA GLU A 40 4.20 16.05 10.16
C GLU A 40 3.89 16.86 11.43
N ASN A 41 4.12 18.17 11.40
CA ASN A 41 3.89 19.05 12.54
C ASN A 41 2.42 19.06 12.96
N GLN A 42 1.51 19.17 11.99
CA GLN A 42 0.07 19.16 12.24
C GLN A 42 -0.40 17.83 12.85
N LEU A 43 0.09 16.70 12.33
CA LEU A 43 -0.22 15.37 12.85
C LEU A 43 0.30 15.18 14.28
N ARG A 44 1.51 15.69 14.56
CA ARG A 44 2.12 15.65 15.90
C ARG A 44 1.33 16.49 16.89
N GLU A 45 0.90 17.68 16.47
CA GLU A 45 0.08 18.58 17.29
C GLU A 45 -1.28 17.96 17.61
N TRP A 46 -1.98 17.39 16.63
CA TRP A 46 -3.24 16.69 16.87
C TRP A 46 -3.08 15.53 17.85
N ARG A 47 -1.99 14.74 17.77
CA ARG A 47 -1.71 13.70 18.77
C ARG A 47 -1.55 14.28 20.18
N ALA A 48 -0.77 15.34 20.33
CA ALA A 48 -0.54 15.99 21.61
C ALA A 48 -1.84 16.55 22.21
N GLN A 49 -2.70 17.16 21.37
CA GLN A 49 -4.00 17.67 21.79
C GLN A 49 -4.95 16.56 22.24
N LEU A 50 -5.05 15.45 21.49
CA LEU A 50 -5.87 14.30 21.88
C LEU A 50 -5.36 13.62 23.16
N GLN A 51 -4.04 13.61 23.39
CA GLN A 51 -3.45 13.01 24.58
C GLN A 51 -3.66 13.86 25.83
N SER A 52 -3.42 15.17 25.72
CA SER A 52 -3.56 16.12 26.84
C SER A 52 -5.02 16.37 27.23
N LYS A 53 -5.95 16.29 26.27
CA LYS A 53 -7.37 16.56 26.48
C LYS A 53 -8.25 15.33 26.26
N ARG A 54 -7.88 14.20 26.87
CA ARG A 54 -8.48 12.88 26.63
C ARG A 54 -10.01 12.79 26.81
N ASN A 55 -10.61 13.70 27.59
CA ASN A 55 -12.06 13.75 27.84
C ASN A 55 -12.76 14.98 27.22
N ASP A 56 -12.06 15.76 26.39
CA ASP A 56 -12.62 16.94 25.71
C ASP A 56 -13.21 16.53 24.34
N SER A 57 -14.53 16.37 24.32
CA SER A 57 -15.26 15.94 23.14
C SER A 57 -15.23 16.99 22.02
N GLU A 58 -15.15 18.28 22.35
CA GLU A 58 -15.11 19.35 21.37
C GLU A 58 -13.77 19.33 20.62
N THR A 59 -12.66 19.18 21.34
CA THR A 59 -11.33 19.02 20.73
C THR A 59 -11.31 17.80 19.80
N ALA A 60 -11.84 16.65 20.21
CA ALA A 60 -11.84 15.46 19.36
C ALA A 60 -12.73 15.60 18.12
N LEU A 61 -13.92 16.21 18.23
CA LEU A 61 -14.80 16.45 17.08
C LEU A 61 -14.17 17.41 16.08
N ARG A 62 -13.51 18.46 16.55
CA ARG A 62 -12.77 19.39 15.68
C ARG A 62 -11.65 18.67 14.94
N ILE A 63 -10.79 17.94 15.65
CA ILE A 63 -9.68 17.17 15.04
C ILE A 63 -10.21 16.14 14.04
N ARG A 64 -11.32 15.46 14.36
CA ARG A 64 -11.98 14.53 13.42
C ARG A 64 -12.39 15.23 12.13
N SER A 65 -13.02 16.40 12.23
CA SER A 65 -13.45 17.18 11.06
C SER A 65 -12.25 17.60 10.20
N GLU A 66 -11.19 18.10 10.82
CA GLU A 66 -9.95 18.47 10.14
C GLU A 66 -9.29 17.26 9.46
N LEU A 67 -9.22 16.10 10.13
CA LEU A 67 -8.72 14.85 9.55
C LEU A 67 -9.56 14.37 8.36
N VAL A 68 -10.87 14.46 8.45
CA VAL A 68 -11.77 14.09 7.34
C VAL A 68 -11.53 15.02 6.15
N ASN A 69 -11.34 16.33 6.37
CA ASN A 69 -11.05 17.28 5.31
C ASN A 69 -9.67 17.05 4.70
N LEU A 70 -8.64 16.79 5.50
CA LEU A 70 -7.32 16.39 5.00
C LEU A 70 -7.42 15.14 4.12
N ARG A 71 -8.13 14.10 4.57
CA ARG A 71 -8.33 12.87 3.78
C ARG A 71 -9.13 13.11 2.50
N LYS A 72 -10.07 14.07 2.47
CA LYS A 72 -10.75 14.48 1.23
C LYS A 72 -9.77 15.16 0.29
N HIS A 73 -8.95 16.08 0.80
CA HIS A 73 -7.93 16.76 0.02
C HIS A 73 -6.91 15.79 -0.60
N LEU A 74 -6.40 14.84 0.19
CA LEU A 74 -5.48 13.81 -0.30
C LEU A 74 -6.10 12.99 -1.44
N ARG A 75 -7.39 12.61 -1.33
CA ARG A 75 -8.09 11.92 -2.44
C ARG A 75 -8.22 12.80 -3.68
N LEU A 76 -8.45 14.10 -3.54
CA LEU A 76 -8.50 15.04 -4.67
C LEU A 76 -7.14 15.18 -5.36
N MET A 77 -6.03 15.00 -4.63
CA MET A 77 -4.68 14.89 -5.20
C MET A 77 -4.41 13.54 -5.89
N GLY A 78 -5.37 12.62 -5.89
CA GLY A 78 -5.25 11.29 -6.51
C GLY A 78 -4.72 10.19 -5.59
N TYR A 79 -4.57 10.46 -4.27
CA TYR A 79 -4.12 9.44 -3.33
C TYR A 79 -5.19 8.37 -3.03
N ASP A 80 -4.79 7.10 -3.07
CA ASP A 80 -5.60 5.96 -2.63
C ASP A 80 -5.35 5.65 -1.14
N LEU A 81 -6.17 6.22 -0.27
CA LEU A 81 -6.07 6.05 1.17
C LEU A 81 -6.36 4.60 1.65
N SER A 82 -6.91 3.72 0.81
CA SER A 82 -7.09 2.31 1.17
C SER A 82 -5.75 1.59 1.37
N LEU A 83 -4.69 2.11 0.75
CA LEU A 83 -3.33 1.59 0.86
C LEU A 83 -2.66 1.92 2.21
N ALA A 84 -3.27 2.74 3.06
CA ALA A 84 -2.75 3.12 4.37
C ALA A 84 -2.33 1.91 5.21
N LYS A 85 -3.22 0.90 5.24
CA LYS A 85 -3.04 -0.34 6.02
C LYS A 85 -2.13 -1.35 5.32
N GLN A 86 -1.90 -1.18 4.02
CA GLN A 86 -1.10 -2.11 3.24
C GLN A 86 0.38 -1.83 3.43
N SER A 87 1.18 -2.89 3.55
CA SER A 87 2.63 -2.80 3.64
C SER A 87 3.25 -3.57 2.49
N LEU A 88 4.37 -3.05 1.96
CA LEU A 88 5.19 -3.73 0.99
C LEU A 88 6.47 -4.19 1.67
N ARG A 89 6.89 -5.42 1.41
CA ARG A 89 8.15 -5.98 1.92
C ARG A 89 8.86 -6.74 0.81
N PHE A 90 10.16 -6.56 0.73
CA PHE A 90 11.05 -7.37 -0.10
C PHE A 90 11.78 -8.39 0.77
N GLU A 91 11.85 -9.64 0.32
CA GLU A 91 12.49 -10.74 1.05
C GLU A 91 13.35 -11.57 0.09
N GLY A 92 14.63 -11.26 -0.03
CA GLY A 92 15.66 -12.11 -0.67
C GLY A 92 15.22 -12.89 -1.92
N PHE A 93 15.78 -14.08 -2.07
CA PHE A 93 15.52 -14.99 -3.19
C PHE A 93 14.85 -16.27 -2.70
N ARG A 94 13.97 -16.82 -3.54
CA ARG A 94 13.26 -18.07 -3.27
C ARG A 94 13.24 -18.94 -4.52
N ASN A 95 13.20 -20.25 -4.30
CA ASN A 95 12.99 -21.26 -5.33
C ASN A 95 11.58 -21.87 -5.22
N ASP A 96 11.26 -22.82 -6.09
CA ASP A 96 9.96 -23.50 -6.17
C ASP A 96 9.47 -24.12 -4.85
N ALA A 97 10.36 -24.41 -3.89
CA ALA A 97 9.95 -24.97 -2.60
C ALA A 97 9.02 -24.01 -1.82
N CYS A 98 9.10 -22.70 -2.07
CA CYS A 98 8.28 -21.69 -1.39
C CYS A 98 6.79 -21.74 -1.75
N ILE A 99 6.42 -22.47 -2.81
CA ILE A 99 5.00 -22.73 -3.14
C ILE A 99 4.29 -23.38 -1.95
N ARG A 100 4.96 -24.30 -1.25
CA ARG A 100 4.40 -24.97 -0.05
C ARG A 100 4.20 -24.00 1.12
N GLU A 101 4.90 -22.88 1.12
CA GLU A 101 4.74 -21.78 2.09
C GLU A 101 3.64 -20.80 1.66
N GLY A 102 2.96 -21.04 0.54
CA GLY A 102 1.88 -20.21 0.02
C GLY A 102 2.33 -19.06 -0.88
N PHE A 103 3.58 -19.09 -1.38
CA PHE A 103 4.02 -18.16 -2.42
C PHE A 103 3.46 -18.58 -3.78
N ARG A 104 3.26 -17.58 -4.64
CA ARG A 104 2.81 -17.73 -6.03
C ARG A 104 3.75 -16.99 -6.96
N ARG A 105 3.82 -17.41 -8.22
CA ARG A 105 4.67 -16.75 -9.22
C ARG A 105 4.03 -15.45 -9.70
N LEU A 106 4.88 -14.47 -9.97
CA LEU A 106 4.52 -13.15 -10.45
C LEU A 106 5.60 -12.68 -11.42
N VAL A 107 5.17 -12.12 -12.55
CA VAL A 107 6.02 -11.34 -13.43
C VAL A 107 5.54 -9.90 -13.39
N LEU A 108 6.47 -8.97 -13.18
CA LEU A 108 6.24 -7.53 -13.29
C LEU A 108 6.97 -6.99 -14.51
N VAL A 109 6.33 -6.06 -15.21
CA VAL A 109 6.89 -5.31 -16.32
C VAL A 109 6.72 -3.83 -16.02
N PHE A 110 7.84 -3.12 -15.89
CA PHE A 110 7.85 -1.67 -15.80
C PHE A 110 7.92 -1.08 -17.21
N THR A 111 7.12 -0.06 -17.45
CA THR A 111 7.16 0.74 -18.68
C THR A 111 7.46 2.20 -18.32
N ASP A 112 7.55 3.06 -19.33
CA ASP A 112 7.74 4.49 -19.11
C ASP A 112 6.61 5.16 -18.30
N ARG A 113 5.42 4.57 -18.27
CA ARG A 113 4.23 5.20 -17.69
C ARG A 113 3.52 4.36 -16.63
N ASP A 114 3.67 3.03 -16.70
CA ASP A 114 2.90 2.14 -15.84
C ASP A 114 3.63 0.80 -15.52
N ILE A 115 3.08 0.07 -14.56
CA ILE A 115 3.48 -1.28 -14.15
C ILE A 115 2.38 -2.25 -14.58
N TYR A 116 2.79 -3.26 -15.35
CA TYR A 116 1.95 -4.39 -15.75
C TYR A 116 2.42 -5.65 -15.04
N TRP A 117 1.51 -6.59 -14.83
CA TRP A 117 1.84 -7.81 -14.12
C TRP A 117 0.99 -9.01 -14.55
N LEU A 118 1.54 -10.19 -14.31
CA LEU A 118 0.84 -11.46 -14.45
C LEU A 118 1.27 -12.42 -13.34
N SER A 119 0.30 -13.06 -12.69
CA SER A 119 0.55 -14.13 -11.72
C SER A 119 -0.13 -15.42 -12.18
N GLY A 120 0.47 -16.57 -11.88
CA GLY A 120 -0.09 -17.86 -12.26
C GLY A 120 0.74 -19.03 -11.76
N GLU A 121 0.35 -20.22 -12.20
CA GLU A 121 1.01 -21.48 -11.84
C GLU A 121 2.15 -21.85 -12.81
N ASP A 122 2.11 -21.33 -14.05
CA ASP A 122 3.16 -21.52 -15.05
C ASP A 122 4.50 -20.94 -14.57
N ASN A 123 5.60 -21.44 -15.12
CA ASN A 123 6.93 -20.91 -14.80
C ASN A 123 7.05 -19.42 -15.20
N HIS A 124 8.02 -18.73 -14.58
CA HIS A 124 8.25 -17.30 -14.75
C HIS A 124 8.50 -16.87 -16.20
N ILE A 125 9.18 -17.70 -16.99
CA ILE A 125 9.48 -17.40 -18.40
C ILE A 125 8.19 -17.41 -19.22
N SER A 126 7.38 -18.47 -19.08
CA SER A 126 6.09 -18.57 -19.78
C SER A 126 5.13 -17.45 -19.38
N LEU A 127 5.07 -17.11 -18.08
CA LEU A 127 4.27 -15.96 -17.62
C LEU A 127 4.74 -14.65 -18.26
N ALA A 128 6.05 -14.44 -18.38
CA ALA A 128 6.59 -13.24 -19.02
C ALA A 128 6.21 -13.17 -20.50
N GLU A 129 6.36 -14.26 -21.25
CA GLU A 129 5.94 -14.30 -22.65
C GLU A 129 4.43 -14.01 -22.82
N TYR A 130 3.59 -14.57 -21.95
CA TYR A 130 2.15 -14.26 -21.99
C TYR A 130 1.87 -12.80 -21.68
N LEU A 131 2.56 -12.22 -20.69
CA LEU A 131 2.41 -10.82 -20.36
C LEU A 131 2.86 -9.93 -21.52
N GLU A 132 4.00 -10.22 -22.13
CA GLU A 132 4.50 -9.46 -23.28
C GLU A 132 3.57 -9.54 -24.48
N ARG A 133 3.09 -10.73 -24.84
CA ARG A 133 2.08 -10.91 -25.91
C ARG A 133 0.83 -10.07 -25.67
N ARG A 134 0.40 -9.92 -24.41
CA ARG A 134 -0.73 -9.05 -24.07
C ARG A 134 -0.41 -7.56 -24.23
N LEU A 135 0.84 -7.17 -24.12
CA LEU A 135 1.31 -5.79 -24.27
C LEU A 135 1.69 -5.44 -25.73
N GLU A 136 1.89 -6.42 -26.60
CA GLU A 136 2.30 -6.22 -28.00
C GLU A 136 1.42 -5.21 -28.74
N SER A 137 0.10 -5.33 -28.65
CA SER A 137 -0.82 -4.40 -29.32
C SER A 137 -0.69 -2.97 -28.76
N ALA A 138 -0.45 -2.84 -27.46
CA ALA A 138 -0.26 -1.55 -26.80
C ALA A 138 1.08 -0.90 -27.16
N LEU A 139 2.13 -1.72 -27.31
CA LEU A 139 3.46 -1.28 -27.80
C LEU A 139 3.39 -0.88 -29.27
N ALA A 140 2.77 -1.69 -30.13
CA ALA A 140 2.66 -1.46 -31.57
C ALA A 140 1.84 -0.20 -31.91
N SER A 141 0.83 0.12 -31.09
CA SER A 141 0.02 1.33 -31.23
C SER A 141 0.67 2.58 -30.64
N GLY A 142 1.82 2.46 -29.97
CA GLY A 142 2.49 3.57 -29.29
C GLY A 142 1.80 4.03 -28.00
N SER A 143 0.81 3.29 -27.49
CA SER A 143 0.17 3.58 -26.20
C SER A 143 1.11 3.31 -25.02
N ILE A 144 2.04 2.37 -25.19
CA ILE A 144 3.19 2.13 -24.33
C ILE A 144 4.45 2.39 -25.17
N GLU A 145 5.33 3.26 -24.69
CA GLU A 145 6.53 3.64 -25.45
C GLU A 145 7.58 2.51 -25.45
N ARG A 146 7.84 1.89 -24.30
CA ARG A 146 8.74 0.73 -24.16
C ARG A 146 8.61 0.06 -22.80
N ILE A 147 9.09 -1.19 -22.77
CA ILE A 147 9.42 -1.91 -21.55
C ILE A 147 10.78 -1.42 -21.04
N ARG A 148 10.87 -1.13 -19.75
CA ARG A 148 12.07 -0.64 -19.06
C ARG A 148 12.78 -1.73 -18.30
N ASP A 149 12.03 -2.41 -17.45
CA ASP A 149 12.53 -3.48 -16.61
C ASP A 149 11.49 -4.61 -16.55
N ARG A 150 11.98 -5.81 -16.26
CA ARG A 150 11.18 -7.01 -16.03
C ARG A 150 11.66 -7.65 -14.76
N HIS A 151 10.74 -8.12 -13.94
CA HIS A 151 11.06 -8.81 -12.70
C HIS A 151 10.31 -10.12 -12.58
N TYR A 152 11.05 -11.18 -12.25
CA TYR A 152 10.55 -12.53 -12.04
C TYR A 152 10.51 -12.82 -10.54
N LEU A 153 9.31 -12.85 -9.98
CA LEU A 153 9.13 -12.78 -8.54
C LEU A 153 8.28 -13.92 -8.01
N TRP A 154 8.49 -14.20 -6.73
CA TRP A 154 7.50 -14.85 -5.88
C TRP A 154 6.78 -13.79 -5.10
N TYR A 155 5.46 -13.97 -4.91
CA TYR A 155 4.68 -13.11 -4.06
C TYR A 155 3.86 -13.91 -3.04
N LYS A 156 3.62 -13.30 -1.88
CA LYS A 156 2.71 -13.82 -0.86
C LYS A 156 1.99 -12.67 -0.17
N ARG A 157 0.68 -12.81 0.03
CA ARG A 157 -0.06 -11.91 0.93
C ARG A 157 -0.16 -12.53 2.33
N GLN A 158 0.26 -11.77 3.33
CA GLN A 158 0.13 -12.11 4.74
C GLN A 158 -0.57 -10.97 5.48
N GLY A 159 -1.86 -11.14 5.74
CA GLY A 159 -2.70 -10.06 6.25
C GLY A 159 -2.70 -8.87 5.29
N THR A 160 -2.28 -7.69 5.76
CA THR A 160 -2.16 -6.48 4.93
C THR A 160 -0.78 -6.31 4.28
N THR A 161 0.14 -7.26 4.46
CA THR A 161 1.48 -7.18 3.89
C THR A 161 1.55 -7.95 2.57
N LEU A 162 2.03 -7.28 1.53
CA LEU A 162 2.47 -7.90 0.29
C LEU A 162 3.99 -8.15 0.39
N ILE A 163 4.38 -9.41 0.33
CA ILE A 163 5.77 -9.85 0.34
C ILE A 163 6.16 -10.18 -1.10
N LEU A 164 7.27 -9.63 -1.57
CA LEU A 164 7.89 -9.92 -2.86
C LEU A 164 9.30 -10.51 -2.64
N SER A 165 9.62 -11.57 -3.35
CA SER A 165 10.94 -12.23 -3.33
C SER A 165 11.42 -12.47 -4.75
N GLY A 166 12.72 -12.36 -5.01
CA GLY A 166 13.30 -12.72 -6.30
C GLY A 166 13.17 -14.22 -6.58
N SER A 167 12.94 -14.59 -7.85
CA SER A 167 13.01 -16.00 -8.29
C SER A 167 14.42 -16.38 -8.74
N ASP A 168 14.64 -17.65 -9.06
CA ASP A 168 15.91 -18.11 -9.65
C ASP A 168 16.18 -17.54 -11.06
N THR A 169 15.15 -17.00 -11.73
CA THR A 169 15.27 -16.30 -13.03
C THR A 169 15.59 -14.82 -12.87
N GLU A 170 15.40 -14.27 -11.68
CA GLU A 170 15.68 -12.87 -11.38
C GLU A 170 17.17 -12.68 -11.08
N SER A 171 17.77 -11.66 -11.71
CA SER A 171 19.14 -11.30 -11.37
C SER A 171 19.17 -10.51 -10.05
N LYS A 172 20.29 -10.62 -9.33
CA LYS A 172 20.49 -9.88 -8.08
C LYS A 172 20.32 -8.37 -8.27
N ASP A 173 20.95 -7.82 -9.30
CA ASP A 173 20.95 -6.40 -9.58
C ASP A 173 19.55 -5.90 -9.96
N ASP A 174 18.76 -6.70 -10.67
CA ASP A 174 17.38 -6.35 -11.03
C ASP A 174 16.48 -6.32 -9.78
N PHE A 175 16.62 -7.32 -8.90
CA PHE A 175 15.86 -7.36 -7.66
C PHE A 175 16.21 -6.20 -6.72
N GLU A 176 17.50 -5.86 -6.58
CA GLU A 176 17.94 -4.73 -5.76
C GLU A 176 17.42 -3.38 -6.30
N ARG A 177 17.36 -3.21 -7.64
CA ARG A 177 16.74 -2.03 -8.25
C ARG A 177 15.25 -1.97 -7.97
N LEU A 178 14.54 -3.09 -8.09
CA LEU A 178 13.11 -3.16 -7.75
C LEU A 178 12.85 -2.82 -6.28
N GLU A 179 13.66 -3.37 -5.38
CA GLU A 179 13.57 -3.10 -3.95
C GLU A 179 13.79 -1.61 -3.65
N ALA A 180 14.80 -0.99 -4.28
CA ALA A 180 15.05 0.44 -4.14
C ALA A 180 13.85 1.29 -4.62
N ILE A 181 13.25 0.95 -5.78
CA ILE A 181 12.05 1.62 -6.31
C ILE A 181 10.88 1.46 -5.34
N GLY A 182 10.64 0.23 -4.87
CA GLY A 182 9.52 -0.08 -3.97
C GLY A 182 9.67 0.54 -2.58
N ASN A 183 10.89 0.65 -2.05
CA ASN A 183 11.15 1.32 -0.79
C ASN A 183 11.03 2.85 -0.91
N ALA A 184 11.43 3.43 -2.05
CA ALA A 184 11.29 4.86 -2.30
C ALA A 184 9.83 5.28 -2.60
N ASN A 185 9.03 4.39 -3.20
CA ASN A 185 7.62 4.64 -3.50
C ASN A 185 6.76 3.38 -3.37
N PRO A 186 6.45 2.93 -2.14
CA PRO A 186 5.72 1.68 -1.91
C PRO A 186 4.28 1.75 -2.42
N LEU A 187 3.69 2.95 -2.42
CA LEU A 187 2.31 3.14 -2.86
C LEU A 187 2.14 2.90 -4.37
N LEU A 188 3.17 3.21 -5.18
CA LEU A 188 3.14 2.91 -6.61
C LEU A 188 2.90 1.41 -6.84
N ILE A 189 3.74 0.56 -6.23
CA ILE A 189 3.64 -0.91 -6.37
C ILE A 189 2.34 -1.43 -5.74
N LEU A 190 2.02 -1.00 -4.51
CA LEU A 190 0.81 -1.45 -3.81
C LEU A 190 -0.47 -1.10 -4.58
N SER A 191 -0.54 0.08 -5.19
CA SER A 191 -1.71 0.51 -5.97
C SER A 191 -1.95 -0.39 -7.20
N LYS A 192 -0.87 -0.82 -7.87
CA LYS A 192 -0.93 -1.65 -9.08
C LYS A 192 -1.16 -3.13 -8.76
N LEU A 193 -0.68 -3.58 -7.61
CA LEU A 193 -0.76 -4.97 -7.16
C LEU A 193 -1.90 -5.23 -6.16
N LYS A 194 -2.79 -4.27 -5.95
CA LYS A 194 -3.86 -4.36 -4.94
C LYS A 194 -4.82 -5.54 -5.11
N SER A 195 -4.96 -6.05 -6.34
CA SER A 195 -5.84 -7.18 -6.66
C SER A 195 -5.17 -8.56 -6.60
N LEU A 196 -3.85 -8.63 -6.37
CA LEU A 196 -3.20 -9.90 -6.03
C LEU A 196 -3.88 -10.46 -4.77
N LYS A 197 -4.17 -11.76 -4.75
CA LYS A 197 -4.74 -12.48 -3.60
C LYS A 197 -3.67 -13.32 -2.94
#